data_AF-A0A061RLE6-F1
#
_entry.id   AF-A0A061RLE6-F1
#
_cell.length_a   1.000
_cell.length_b   1.000
_cell.length_c   1.000
_cell.angle_alpha   90.00
_cell.angle_beta   90.00
_cell.angle_gamma   90.00
#
_symmetry.space_group_name_H-M   'P 1'
#
loop_
_entity.id
_entity.type
_entity.pdbx_description
1 polymer ?
#
loop_
_entity_poly.entity_id
_entity_poly.type
_entity_poly.pdbx_seq_one_letter_code
_entity_poly.pdbx_strand_id
1 'polypeptide(L)'
;MQIYETRSRQRKLVCLASSRGGANQLNVNGKPPTSPAAWAAMQKLLEETGVKSVAPQEVASAQRRGTVVIDIRPAKDFDEYHIPGSVNVPFYRPIEGWSGKQLVRRVAFAFFGVFNGTEYNQNFVQEAQSEIVDTDKGAILVCGLGGELQGPGGAERTPRAQTRSLMAAYELANAGVRNLVTLRGGFSGWIEAGRDVSSNVHDLSS
;
A
#
# COMPACT_ATOMS: atom_id res chain seq x y z
N MET A 1 -17.20 -40.98 -24.91
CA MET A 1 -15.94 -40.37 -24.45
C MET A 1 -15.70 -39.14 -25.31
N GLN A 2 -16.14 -37.97 -24.84
CA GLN A 2 -16.00 -36.70 -25.55
C GLN A 2 -15.44 -35.71 -24.54
N ILE A 3 -14.20 -35.29 -24.83
CA ILE A 3 -13.33 -34.56 -23.93
C ILE A 3 -13.76 -33.10 -24.00
N TYR A 4 -14.23 -32.53 -22.89
CA TYR A 4 -14.56 -31.11 -22.80
C TYR A 4 -13.28 -30.32 -22.50
N GLU A 5 -12.77 -29.64 -23.53
CA GLU A 5 -11.61 -28.78 -23.43
C GLU A 5 -12.06 -27.39 -22.94
N THR A 6 -11.78 -27.09 -21.67
CA THR A 6 -12.09 -25.79 -21.05
C THR A 6 -11.05 -24.75 -21.48
N ARG A 7 -11.37 -23.98 -22.53
CA ARG A 7 -10.60 -22.78 -22.90
C ARG A 7 -10.77 -21.67 -21.85
N SER A 8 -9.89 -21.67 -20.85
CA SER A 8 -9.68 -20.53 -19.96
C SER A 8 -9.15 -19.34 -20.77
N ARG A 9 -10.01 -18.32 -21.00
CA ARG A 9 -9.61 -17.04 -21.59
C ARG A 9 -8.88 -16.21 -20.52
N GLN A 10 -7.58 -16.43 -20.35
CA GLN A 10 -6.72 -15.44 -19.69
C GLN A 10 -6.67 -14.19 -20.56
N ARG A 11 -7.45 -13.16 -20.19
CA ARG A 11 -7.23 -11.80 -20.68
C ARG A 11 -5.91 -11.31 -20.08
N LYS A 12 -4.84 -11.40 -20.87
CA LYS A 12 -3.55 -10.78 -20.59
C LYS A 12 -3.77 -9.26 -20.62
N LEU A 13 -4.02 -8.67 -19.45
CA LEU A 13 -4.04 -7.22 -19.30
C LEU A 13 -2.58 -6.75 -19.40
N VAL A 14 -2.09 -6.57 -20.62
CA VAL A 14 -0.81 -5.91 -20.87
C VAL A 14 -1.08 -4.42 -20.68
N CYS A 15 -0.93 -3.92 -19.44
CA CYS A 15 -0.84 -2.49 -19.22
C CYS A 15 0.49 -2.02 -19.82
N LEU A 16 0.42 -1.25 -20.91
CA LEU A 16 1.57 -0.51 -21.43
C LEU A 16 2.15 0.30 -20.26
N ALA A 17 3.43 0.09 -19.98
CA ALA A 17 4.19 0.92 -19.06
C ALA A 17 4.21 2.36 -19.61
N SER A 18 3.28 3.20 -19.15
CA SER A 18 3.38 4.64 -19.35
C SER A 18 4.67 5.08 -18.67
N SER A 19 5.60 5.65 -19.43
CA SER A 19 6.89 6.13 -18.94
C SER A 19 6.69 7.04 -17.73
N ARG A 20 7.05 6.53 -16.54
CA ARG A 20 6.98 7.29 -15.28
C ARG A 20 8.17 8.23 -15.22
N GLY A 21 7.96 9.50 -15.59
CA GLY A 21 8.97 10.57 -15.55
C GLY A 21 8.48 11.76 -14.73
N GLY A 22 9.27 12.18 -13.74
CA GLY A 22 8.98 13.34 -12.88
C GLY A 22 9.88 13.43 -11.65
N ALA A 23 9.94 14.60 -11.01
CA ALA A 23 10.73 14.82 -9.78
C ALA A 23 10.34 13.84 -8.63
N ASN A 24 9.10 13.35 -8.67
CA ASN A 24 8.56 12.25 -7.87
C ASN A 24 8.13 11.12 -8.81
N GLN A 25 8.62 9.90 -8.55
CA GLN A 25 8.34 8.70 -9.36
C GLN A 25 6.88 8.18 -9.22
N LEU A 26 6.02 8.91 -8.52
CA LEU A 26 4.62 8.60 -8.24
C LEU A 26 3.62 9.33 -9.17
N ASN A 27 4.10 9.99 -10.23
CA ASN A 27 3.20 10.69 -11.15
C ASN A 27 2.26 9.70 -11.83
N VAL A 28 0.97 10.03 -11.84
CA VAL A 28 -0.08 9.27 -12.52
C VAL A 28 -0.55 10.06 -13.73
N ASN A 29 -0.39 9.49 -14.93
CA ASN A 29 -0.72 10.13 -16.20
C ASN A 29 -0.11 11.55 -16.33
N GLY A 30 1.15 11.72 -15.90
CA GLY A 30 1.86 13.00 -15.95
C GLY A 30 1.42 14.02 -14.91
N LYS A 31 0.52 13.67 -13.98
CA LYS A 31 0.06 14.54 -12.90
C LYS A 31 0.63 14.11 -11.55
N PRO A 32 0.86 15.06 -10.61
CA PRO A 32 1.23 14.72 -9.25
C PRO A 32 0.20 13.79 -8.61
N PRO A 33 0.63 12.81 -7.79
CA PRO A 33 -0.27 11.81 -7.20
C PRO A 33 -1.39 12.44 -6.35
N THR A 34 -1.14 13.61 -5.76
CA THR A 34 -2.10 14.35 -4.93
C THR A 34 -3.13 15.16 -5.72
N SER A 35 -3.02 15.22 -7.05
CA SER A 35 -3.97 15.98 -7.88
C SER A 35 -5.32 15.25 -8.00
N PRO A 36 -6.45 15.97 -8.14
CA PRO A 36 -7.77 15.35 -8.34
C PRO A 36 -7.82 14.40 -9.55
N ALA A 37 -7.14 14.76 -10.64
CA ALA A 37 -7.09 13.94 -11.85
C ALA A 37 -6.28 12.65 -11.65
N ALA A 38 -5.13 12.72 -10.96
CA ALA A 38 -4.37 11.52 -10.58
C ALA A 38 -5.20 10.62 -9.66
N TRP A 39 -5.89 11.21 -8.69
CA TRP A 39 -6.72 10.46 -7.75
C TRP A 39 -7.89 9.76 -8.44
N ALA A 40 -8.57 10.42 -9.38
CA ALA A 40 -9.63 9.80 -10.18
C ALA A 40 -9.09 8.61 -11.01
N ALA A 41 -7.90 8.74 -11.61
CA ALA A 41 -7.27 7.66 -12.35
C ALA A 41 -6.89 6.48 -11.44
N MET A 42 -6.36 6.74 -10.23
CA MET A 42 -6.07 5.69 -9.25
C MET A 42 -7.34 4.94 -8.84
N GLN A 43 -8.40 5.66 -8.47
CA GLN A 43 -9.69 5.06 -8.08
C GLN A 43 -10.23 4.15 -9.18
N LYS A 44 -10.21 4.62 -10.44
CA LYS A 44 -10.65 3.82 -11.58
C LYS A 44 -9.88 2.50 -11.69
N LEU A 45 -8.54 2.52 -11.62
CA LEU A 45 -7.75 1.29 -11.70
C LEU A 45 -8.02 0.37 -10.51
N LEU A 46 -8.15 0.93 -9.31
CA LEU A 46 -8.39 0.17 -8.10
C LEU A 46 -9.79 -0.51 -8.11
N GLU A 47 -10.79 0.15 -8.68
CA GLU A 47 -12.12 -0.41 -8.93
C GLU A 47 -12.06 -1.52 -9.99
N GLU A 48 -11.39 -1.28 -11.12
CA GLU A 48 -11.23 -2.26 -12.21
C GLU A 48 -10.46 -3.53 -11.76
N THR A 49 -9.48 -3.36 -10.87
CA THR A 49 -8.70 -4.48 -10.30
C THR A 49 -9.35 -5.10 -9.08
N GLY A 50 -10.50 -4.57 -8.63
CA GLY A 50 -11.30 -5.15 -7.57
C GLY A 50 -10.62 -5.12 -6.20
N VAL A 51 -9.83 -4.08 -5.91
CA VAL A 51 -9.24 -3.88 -4.58
C VAL A 51 -10.35 -3.71 -3.55
N LYS A 52 -10.25 -4.43 -2.43
CA LYS A 52 -11.26 -4.43 -1.37
C LYS A 52 -10.69 -3.90 -0.06
N SER A 53 -11.56 -3.66 0.90
CA SER A 53 -11.18 -3.46 2.30
C SER A 53 -11.62 -4.65 3.15
N VAL A 54 -10.87 -4.95 4.21
CA VAL A 54 -11.24 -5.92 5.25
C VAL A 54 -11.31 -5.23 6.61
N ALA A 55 -12.21 -5.69 7.47
CA ALA A 55 -12.28 -5.27 8.85
C ALA A 55 -11.11 -5.87 9.67
N PRO A 56 -10.69 -5.22 10.77
CA PRO A 56 -9.68 -5.78 11.67
C PRO A 56 -9.93 -7.25 12.04
N GLN A 57 -11.18 -7.61 12.37
CA GLN A 57 -11.57 -8.95 12.82
C GLN A 57 -11.28 -10.05 11.79
N GLU A 58 -11.22 -9.69 10.50
CA GLU A 58 -11.07 -10.63 9.40
C GLU A 58 -9.59 -10.95 9.09
N VAL A 59 -8.65 -10.10 9.53
CA VAL A 59 -7.22 -10.20 9.18
C VAL A 59 -6.60 -11.53 9.63
N ALA A 60 -6.83 -11.94 10.88
CA ALA A 60 -6.27 -13.20 11.41
C ALA A 60 -6.77 -14.43 10.62
N SER A 61 -8.03 -14.37 10.14
CA SER A 61 -8.61 -15.41 9.30
C SER A 61 -7.98 -15.42 7.90
N ALA A 62 -7.69 -14.25 7.33
CA ALA A 62 -6.99 -14.12 6.05
C ALA A 62 -5.53 -14.59 6.13
N GLN A 63 -4.80 -14.25 7.20
CA GLN A 63 -3.45 -14.75 7.46
C GLN A 63 -3.41 -16.28 7.52
N ARG A 64 -4.34 -16.92 8.25
CA ARG A 64 -4.44 -18.39 8.29
C ARG A 64 -4.73 -19.02 6.92
N ARG A 65 -5.34 -18.28 5.99
CA ARG A 65 -5.55 -18.71 4.59
C ARG A 65 -4.37 -18.41 3.66
N GLY A 66 -3.27 -17.88 4.19
CA GLY A 66 -2.05 -17.57 3.45
C GLY A 66 -1.98 -16.15 2.86
N THR A 67 -2.86 -15.23 3.26
CA THR A 67 -2.75 -13.82 2.83
C THR A 67 -1.67 -13.12 3.65
N VAL A 68 -0.68 -12.51 3.00
CA VAL A 68 0.35 -11.74 3.72
C VAL A 68 -0.21 -10.39 4.17
N VAL A 69 0.17 -9.95 5.37
CA VAL A 69 -0.13 -8.59 5.86
C VAL A 69 1.13 -7.75 5.71
N ILE A 70 1.08 -6.74 4.84
CA ILE A 70 2.19 -5.84 4.57
C ILE A 70 1.87 -4.50 5.22
N ASP A 71 2.61 -4.17 6.28
CA ASP A 71 2.58 -2.86 6.90
C ASP A 71 3.51 -1.91 6.14
N ILE A 72 2.92 -0.86 5.57
CA ILE A 72 3.60 0.12 4.74
C ILE A 72 3.94 1.41 5.48
N ARG A 73 3.75 1.45 6.80
CA ARG A 73 4.17 2.56 7.66
C ARG A 73 5.71 2.63 7.73
N PRO A 74 6.27 3.78 8.14
CA PRO A 74 7.70 3.89 8.44
C PRO A 74 8.18 2.76 9.36
N ALA A 75 9.39 2.24 9.10
CA ALA A 75 9.95 1.12 9.87
C ALA A 75 9.93 1.38 11.38
N LYS A 76 10.25 2.61 11.81
CA LYS A 76 10.17 3.01 13.22
C LYS A 76 8.78 2.78 13.84
N ASP A 77 7.71 3.13 13.12
CA ASP A 77 6.34 2.97 13.61
C ASP A 77 5.96 1.49 13.70
N PHE A 78 6.49 0.67 12.78
CA PHE A 78 6.30 -0.79 12.78
C PHE A 78 7.05 -1.44 13.93
N ASP A 79 8.32 -1.08 14.12
CA ASP A 79 9.17 -1.63 15.17
C ASP A 79 8.59 -1.38 16.56
N GLU A 80 8.02 -0.20 16.78
CA GLU A 80 7.36 0.14 18.03
C GLU A 80 6.13 -0.75 18.25
N TYR A 81 5.16 -0.72 17.32
CA TYR A 81 3.99 -1.60 17.35
C TYR A 81 3.47 -1.95 15.97
N HIS A 82 3.14 -3.22 15.74
CA HIS A 82 2.57 -3.70 14.49
C HIS A 82 1.59 -4.87 14.69
N ILE A 83 0.91 -5.26 13.61
CA ILE A 83 -0.01 -6.40 13.61
C ILE A 83 0.80 -7.71 13.70
N PRO A 84 0.48 -8.65 14.61
CA PRO A 84 1.21 -9.91 14.72
C PRO A 84 1.27 -10.67 13.39
N GLY A 85 2.47 -11.13 13.02
CA GLY A 85 2.70 -11.85 11.76
C GLY A 85 2.58 -11.00 10.49
N SER A 86 2.61 -9.67 10.61
CA SER A 86 2.80 -8.78 9.46
C SER A 86 4.28 -8.56 9.15
N VAL A 87 4.57 -8.16 7.91
CA VAL A 87 5.91 -7.79 7.44
C VAL A 87 5.93 -6.30 7.11
N ASN A 88 7.08 -5.63 7.29
CA ASN A 88 7.21 -4.21 6.99
C ASN A 88 7.83 -3.99 5.62
N VAL A 89 7.10 -3.29 4.75
CA VAL A 89 7.61 -2.78 3.46
C VAL A 89 7.20 -1.31 3.33
N PRO A 90 8.01 -0.37 3.84
CA PRO A 90 7.62 1.04 3.89
C PRO A 90 7.32 1.62 2.50
N PHE A 91 6.16 2.26 2.35
CA PHE A 91 5.81 2.98 1.12
C PHE A 91 6.61 4.28 0.96
N TYR A 92 6.96 4.90 2.08
CA TYR A 92 7.87 6.02 2.17
C TYR A 92 8.99 5.68 3.16
N ARG A 93 10.22 6.09 2.83
CA ARG A 93 11.40 5.91 3.68
C ARG A 93 12.06 7.27 3.97
N PRO A 94 12.89 7.39 5.01
CA PRO A 94 13.70 8.59 5.20
C PRO A 94 14.48 8.94 3.94
N ILE A 95 14.73 10.23 3.69
CA ILE A 95 15.63 10.63 2.59
C ILE A 95 17.03 10.13 2.93
N GLU A 96 17.53 9.13 2.21
CA GLU A 96 18.83 8.50 2.49
C GLU A 96 19.87 8.92 1.47
N GLY A 97 21.02 9.41 1.93
CA GLY A 97 22.13 9.83 1.08
C GLY A 97 22.29 11.35 0.92
N TRP A 98 23.38 11.71 0.23
CA TRP A 98 23.88 13.08 0.11
C TRP A 98 24.01 13.54 -1.36
N SER A 99 23.28 12.90 -2.27
CA SER A 99 23.26 13.35 -3.67
C SER A 99 22.75 14.80 -3.76
N GLY A 100 23.17 15.55 -4.78
CA GLY A 100 22.77 16.96 -4.94
C GLY A 100 21.25 17.18 -4.89
N LYS A 101 20.46 16.27 -5.49
CA LYS A 101 18.99 16.31 -5.43
C LYS A 101 18.46 16.06 -4.01
N GLN A 102 19.06 15.16 -3.25
CA GLN A 102 18.64 14.86 -1.87
C GLN A 102 19.05 15.96 -0.89
N LEU A 103 20.21 16.58 -1.08
CA LEU A 103 20.64 17.74 -0.30
C LEU A 103 19.67 18.91 -0.49
N VAL A 104 19.30 19.21 -1.74
CA VAL A 104 18.29 20.23 -2.04
C VAL A 104 16.95 19.93 -1.34
N ARG A 105 16.49 18.68 -1.37
CA ARG A 105 15.24 18.28 -0.67
C ARG A 105 15.35 18.44 0.84
N ARG A 106 16.47 18.03 1.45
CA ARG A 106 16.73 18.18 2.89
C ARG A 106 16.75 19.66 3.30
N VAL A 107 17.43 20.52 2.53
CA VAL A 107 17.47 21.97 2.78
C VAL A 107 16.08 22.59 2.65
N ALA A 108 15.33 22.25 1.61
CA ALA A 108 13.97 22.75 1.42
C ALA A 108 13.04 22.31 2.58
N PHE A 109 13.11 21.06 3.00
CA PHE A 109 12.32 20.56 4.13
C PHE A 109 12.73 21.21 5.46
N ALA A 110 14.03 21.37 5.72
CA ALA A 110 14.53 22.07 6.90
C ALA A 110 14.07 23.53 6.95
N PHE A 111 14.00 24.22 5.80
CA PHE A 111 13.44 25.57 5.71
C PHE A 111 11.97 25.64 6.18
N PHE A 112 11.20 24.57 5.98
CA PHE A 112 9.83 24.41 6.50
C PHE A 112 9.75 23.69 7.86
N GLY A 113 10.87 23.54 8.58
CA GLY A 113 10.91 22.89 9.89
C GLY A 113 10.75 21.36 9.87
N VAL A 114 10.82 20.73 8.70
CA VAL A 114 10.73 19.27 8.54
C VAL A 114 12.13 18.68 8.50
N PHE A 115 12.58 18.14 9.64
CA PHE A 115 13.93 17.57 9.76
C PHE A 115 13.99 16.06 9.43
N ASN A 116 12.85 15.36 9.53
CA ASN A 116 12.71 13.93 9.22
C ASN A 116 11.90 13.71 7.95
N GLY A 117 12.32 14.36 6.87
CA GLY A 117 11.67 14.23 5.58
C GLY A 117 11.72 12.81 5.03
N THR A 118 10.63 12.38 4.41
CA THR A 118 10.54 11.08 3.73
C THR A 118 10.48 11.25 2.22
N GLU A 119 10.89 10.20 1.50
CA GLU A 119 10.73 10.06 0.06
C GLU A 119 10.12 8.71 -0.28
N TYR A 120 9.54 8.60 -1.48
CA TYR A 120 8.97 7.35 -1.96
C TYR A 120 10.04 6.26 -1.99
N ASN A 121 9.71 5.08 -1.47
CA ASN A 121 10.55 3.91 -1.58
C ASN A 121 10.50 3.38 -3.03
N GLN A 122 11.56 3.61 -3.79
CA GLN A 122 11.63 3.23 -5.22
C GLN A 122 11.61 1.71 -5.43
N ASN A 123 11.98 0.94 -4.39
CA ASN A 123 11.97 -0.52 -4.41
C ASN A 123 10.64 -1.09 -3.90
N PHE A 124 9.68 -0.25 -3.49
CA PHE A 124 8.45 -0.68 -2.82
C PHE A 124 7.73 -1.82 -3.56
N VAL A 125 7.54 -1.69 -4.87
CA VAL A 125 6.85 -2.72 -5.67
C VAL A 125 7.61 -4.04 -5.64
N GLN A 126 8.94 -4.00 -5.81
CA GLN A 126 9.78 -5.18 -5.82
C GLN A 126 9.80 -5.87 -4.45
N GLU A 127 10.00 -5.10 -3.37
CA GLU A 127 10.02 -5.60 -2.00
C GLU A 127 8.66 -6.18 -1.60
N ALA A 128 7.56 -5.50 -1.90
CA ALA A 128 6.23 -6.02 -1.61
C ALA A 128 5.91 -7.29 -2.43
N GLN A 129 6.34 -7.36 -3.70
CA GLN A 129 6.18 -8.56 -4.51
C GLN A 129 6.98 -9.76 -3.96
N SER A 130 8.17 -9.55 -3.37
CA SER A 130 8.91 -10.65 -2.75
C SER A 130 8.24 -11.21 -1.50
N GLU A 131 7.42 -10.40 -0.81
CA GLU A 131 6.63 -10.86 0.35
C GLU A 131 5.35 -11.61 -0.07
N ILE A 132 4.84 -11.37 -1.29
CA ILE A 132 3.64 -12.04 -1.81
C ILE A 132 4.04 -13.35 -2.48
N VAL A 133 4.34 -14.35 -1.64
CA VAL A 133 4.77 -15.69 -2.10
C VAL A 133 3.64 -16.41 -2.87
N ASP A 134 2.42 -16.38 -2.36
CA ASP A 134 1.23 -16.93 -3.04
C ASP A 134 0.44 -15.81 -3.72
N THR A 135 0.69 -15.63 -5.02
CA THR A 135 0.03 -14.60 -5.83
C THR A 135 -1.49 -14.78 -5.95
N ASP A 136 -2.03 -15.97 -5.65
CA ASP A 136 -3.47 -16.20 -5.62
C ASP A 136 -4.10 -15.79 -4.27
N LYS A 137 -3.30 -15.61 -3.21
CA LYS A 137 -3.78 -15.03 -1.93
C LYS A 137 -3.61 -13.52 -1.86
N GLY A 138 -2.58 -12.98 -2.50
CA GLY A 138 -2.33 -11.53 -2.52
C GLY A 138 -1.92 -10.98 -1.15
N ALA A 139 -2.28 -9.73 -0.86
CA ALA A 139 -1.82 -9.01 0.33
C ALA A 139 -2.90 -8.11 0.95
N ILE A 140 -2.82 -7.96 2.28
CA ILE A 140 -3.51 -6.91 3.04
C ILE A 140 -2.51 -5.78 3.31
N LEU A 141 -2.76 -4.60 2.78
CA LEU A 141 -1.93 -3.42 2.95
C LEU A 141 -2.42 -2.60 4.15
N VAL A 142 -1.48 -2.29 5.05
CA VAL A 142 -1.75 -1.58 6.30
C VAL A 142 -0.99 -0.25 6.32
N CYS A 143 -1.71 0.86 6.42
CA CYS A 143 -1.13 2.16 6.75
C CYS A 143 -1.78 2.68 8.05
N GLY A 144 -1.37 3.85 8.54
CA GLY A 144 -1.92 4.42 9.78
C GLY A 144 -3.45 4.55 9.79
N LEU A 145 -4.03 5.20 8.78
CA LEU A 145 -5.47 5.52 8.73
C LEU A 145 -6.34 4.49 8.00
N GLY A 146 -5.72 3.61 7.20
CA GLY A 146 -6.43 2.72 6.30
C GLY A 146 -7.09 3.47 5.15
N GLY A 147 -7.91 2.80 4.36
CA GLY A 147 -8.65 3.42 3.28
C GLY A 147 -9.61 2.44 2.64
N GLU A 148 -10.76 2.92 2.23
CA GLU A 148 -11.77 2.10 1.57
C GLU A 148 -12.15 2.75 0.25
N LEU A 149 -12.22 1.93 -0.79
CA LEU A 149 -12.71 2.38 -2.09
C LEU A 149 -14.22 2.44 -2.13
N GLN A 150 -14.96 1.75 -1.25
CA GLN A 150 -16.41 1.76 -1.19
C GLN A 150 -16.82 1.81 0.29
N GLY A 151 -17.70 2.76 0.64
CA GLY A 151 -18.32 2.78 1.97
C GLY A 151 -19.47 1.76 2.06
N PRO A 152 -19.94 1.43 3.27
CA PRO A 152 -21.14 0.63 3.43
C PRO A 152 -22.32 1.31 2.74
N GLY A 153 -22.99 0.62 1.82
CA GLY A 153 -24.20 1.10 1.14
C GLY A 153 -24.02 1.71 -0.26
N GLY A 154 -22.81 1.72 -0.84
CA GLY A 154 -22.61 1.99 -2.28
C GLY A 154 -22.91 3.42 -2.78
N ALA A 155 -23.31 4.34 -1.89
CA ALA A 155 -23.76 5.67 -2.24
C ALA A 155 -23.09 6.74 -1.36
N GLU A 156 -21.93 7.27 -1.77
CA GLU A 156 -21.52 8.61 -1.33
C GLU A 156 -20.56 9.24 -2.36
N ARG A 157 -20.88 10.47 -2.75
CA ARG A 157 -20.24 11.32 -3.77
C ARG A 157 -19.18 12.27 -3.18
N THR A 158 -18.56 11.92 -2.05
CA THR A 158 -17.41 12.67 -1.51
C THR A 158 -16.10 12.12 -2.13
N PRO A 159 -15.11 12.96 -2.49
CA PRO A 159 -13.79 12.45 -2.86
C PRO A 159 -13.24 11.67 -1.67
N ARG A 160 -13.21 10.34 -1.77
CA ARG A 160 -12.69 9.48 -0.70
C ARG A 160 -11.26 9.88 -0.43
N ALA A 161 -10.90 9.99 0.85
CA ALA A 161 -9.57 10.44 1.22
C ALA A 161 -8.52 9.51 0.59
N GLN A 162 -7.63 10.09 -0.22
CA GLN A 162 -6.48 9.38 -0.73
C GLN A 162 -5.61 8.97 0.47
N THR A 163 -5.45 7.66 0.67
CA THR A 163 -4.63 7.14 1.76
C THR A 163 -3.43 6.38 1.22
N ARG A 164 -2.39 6.27 2.06
CA ARG A 164 -1.14 5.59 1.68
C ARG A 164 -1.37 4.14 1.26
N SER A 165 -2.33 3.43 1.86
CA SER A 165 -2.64 2.04 1.51
C SER A 165 -3.34 1.94 0.15
N LEU A 166 -4.17 2.91 -0.22
CA LEU A 166 -4.79 2.98 -1.56
C LEU A 166 -3.76 3.37 -2.64
N MET A 167 -2.83 4.27 -2.32
CA MET A 167 -1.72 4.58 -3.23
C MET A 167 -0.80 3.37 -3.43
N ALA A 168 -0.45 2.67 -2.35
CA ALA A 168 0.33 1.43 -2.42
C ALA A 168 -0.39 0.33 -3.20
N ALA A 169 -1.70 0.15 -2.98
CA ALA A 169 -2.53 -0.77 -3.74
C ALA A 169 -2.50 -0.42 -5.23
N TYR A 170 -2.55 0.87 -5.57
CA TYR A 170 -2.50 1.33 -6.96
C TYR A 170 -1.15 0.96 -7.59
N GLU A 171 -0.03 1.20 -6.89
CA GLU A 171 1.30 0.86 -7.40
C GLU A 171 1.45 -0.65 -7.65
N LEU A 172 0.96 -1.49 -6.75
CA LEU A 172 1.00 -2.94 -6.89
C LEU A 172 0.04 -3.45 -7.97
N ALA A 173 -1.18 -2.91 -8.03
CA ALA A 173 -2.18 -3.25 -9.05
C ALA A 173 -1.67 -2.88 -10.45
N ASN A 174 -1.07 -1.70 -10.59
CA ASN A 174 -0.47 -1.25 -11.84
C ASN A 174 0.76 -2.11 -12.23
N ALA A 175 1.45 -2.70 -11.26
CA ALA A 175 2.51 -3.69 -11.47
C ALA A 175 1.99 -5.12 -11.72
N GLY A 176 0.67 -5.32 -11.77
CA GLY A 176 0.03 -6.60 -12.08
C GLY A 176 -0.24 -7.51 -10.88
N VAL A 177 -0.02 -7.03 -9.64
CA VAL A 177 -0.37 -7.79 -8.43
C VAL A 177 -1.88 -7.80 -8.27
N ARG A 178 -2.43 -8.98 -7.98
CA ARG A 178 -3.87 -9.22 -7.80
C ARG A 178 -4.21 -9.48 -6.34
N ASN A 179 -5.51 -9.56 -6.04
CA ASN A 179 -6.02 -9.90 -4.71
C ASN A 179 -5.49 -8.97 -3.61
N LEU A 180 -5.39 -7.68 -3.94
CA LEU A 180 -4.97 -6.64 -3.02
C LEU A 180 -6.15 -6.19 -2.17
N VAL A 181 -5.89 -6.05 -0.89
CA VAL A 181 -6.87 -5.64 0.10
C VAL A 181 -6.25 -4.56 0.98
N THR A 182 -7.03 -3.60 1.45
CA THR A 182 -6.62 -2.62 2.46
C THR A 182 -7.26 -2.94 3.81
N LEU A 183 -6.57 -2.60 4.90
CA LEU A 183 -7.17 -2.66 6.23
C LEU A 183 -8.08 -1.43 6.44
N ARG A 184 -9.37 -1.66 6.73
CA ARG A 184 -10.32 -0.61 7.15
C ARG A 184 -9.85 0.03 8.45
N GLY A 185 -9.79 1.37 8.47
CA GLY A 185 -9.28 2.13 9.62
C GLY A 185 -7.76 2.03 9.84
N GLY A 186 -7.06 1.18 9.08
CA GLY A 186 -5.62 1.02 9.15
C GLY A 186 -5.16 0.50 10.51
N PHE A 187 -3.92 0.85 10.87
CA PHE A 187 -3.38 0.50 12.17
C PHE A 187 -4.10 1.23 13.31
N SER A 188 -4.57 2.47 13.12
CA SER A 188 -5.38 3.16 14.13
C SER A 188 -6.66 2.39 14.44
N GLY A 189 -7.39 1.97 13.41
CA GLY A 189 -8.59 1.14 13.56
C GLY A 189 -8.32 -0.26 14.13
N TRP A 190 -7.11 -0.79 13.93
CA TRP A 190 -6.67 -2.03 14.58
C TRP A 190 -6.58 -1.87 16.10
N ILE A 191 -5.95 -0.77 16.56
CA ILE A 191 -5.82 -0.43 17.98
C ILE A 191 -7.19 -0.12 18.60
N GLU A 192 -8.02 0.69 17.94
CA GLU A 192 -9.37 1.02 18.40
C GLU A 192 -10.25 -0.22 18.56
N ALA A 193 -10.04 -1.24 17.71
CA ALA A 193 -10.73 -2.52 17.81
C ALA A 193 -10.17 -3.44 18.92
N GLY A 194 -9.24 -2.97 19.75
CA GLY A 194 -8.67 -3.72 20.88
C GLY A 194 -7.91 -4.98 20.46
N ARG A 195 -7.24 -4.94 19.31
CA ARG A 195 -6.55 -6.10 18.74
C ARG A 195 -5.09 -6.17 19.18
N ASP A 196 -4.59 -7.39 19.32
CA ASP A 196 -3.22 -7.65 19.76
C ASP A 196 -2.19 -6.99 18.84
N VAL A 197 -1.08 -6.56 19.43
CA VAL A 197 0.08 -5.99 18.73
C VAL A 197 1.36 -6.74 19.08
N SER A 198 2.32 -6.69 18.17
CA SER A 198 3.70 -7.12 18.39
C SER A 198 4.64 -5.92 18.35
N SER A 199 5.82 -6.05 18.94
CA SER A 199 6.89 -5.05 18.94
C SER A 199 8.23 -5.71 18.64
N ASN A 200 9.07 -5.02 17.89
CA ASN A 200 10.47 -5.42 17.65
C ASN A 200 11.43 -4.75 18.64
N VAL A 201 10.95 -3.81 19.43
CA VAL A 201 11.74 -3.19 20.49
C VAL A 201 11.82 -4.19 21.64
N HIS A 202 12.96 -4.87 21.78
CA HIS A 202 13.23 -5.67 22.97
C HIS A 202 13.20 -4.76 24.20
N ASP A 203 12.46 -5.19 25.22
CA ASP A 203 12.50 -4.57 26.54
C ASP A 203 13.95 -4.68 27.06
N LEU A 204 14.68 -3.57 27.08
CA LEU A 204 16.04 -3.51 27.67
C LEU A 204 16.01 -3.57 29.21
N SER A 205 14.95 -4.14 29.79
CA SER A 205 14.83 -4.41 31.22
C SER A 205 14.76 -5.92 31.45
N SER A 206 15.92 -6.54 31.58
CA SER A 206 16.13 -7.81 32.30
C SER A 206 17.35 -7.65 33.19
#